data_AF-A0A6P0T6Y9-F1
#
_entry.id   AF-A0A6P0T6Y9-F1
#
_cell.length_a   1.000
_cell.length_b   1.000
_cell.length_c   1.000
_cell.angle_alpha   90.00
_cell.angle_beta   90.00
_cell.angle_gamma   90.00
#
_symmetry.space_group_name_H-M   'P 1'
#
loop_
_entity.id
_entity.type
_entity.pdbx_description
1 polymer ?
#
loop_
_entity_poly.entity_id
_entity_poly.type
_entity_poly.pdbx_seq_one_letter_code
_entity_poly.pdbx_strand_id
1 'polypeptide(L)'
;MSSAAQPALLVLADGTVYRGYSFGASGTTIGEVVFNTGMTGYQEVLTDPSYCGQIVTFTYPELGNTGVNPEDAESSQPHVKGAIARNITHRPSNWRSTQSLPDYLQDHDIPGIYMGFFVKAAVEALRRFPAVNASIDNDDIVYHGYQDISVAVSTEKGLVVPVIRNAENLSLAGVEDTIRDFGKRAQTGK
;
A
#
# COMPACT_ATOMS: atom_id res chain seq x y z
N MET A 1 16.14 -12.86 -9.36
CA MET A 1 15.18 -13.45 -10.32
C MET A 1 13.83 -12.79 -10.05
N SER A 2 13.13 -12.29 -11.06
CA SER A 2 11.83 -11.64 -10.88
C SER A 2 10.82 -12.70 -10.42
N SER A 3 10.51 -12.74 -9.12
CA SER A 3 9.41 -13.58 -8.61
C SER A 3 8.13 -13.14 -9.33
N ALA A 4 7.49 -14.07 -10.04
CA ALA A 4 6.19 -13.81 -10.65
C ALA A 4 5.22 -13.40 -9.54
N ALA A 5 4.53 -12.27 -9.72
CA ALA A 5 3.60 -11.74 -8.72
C ALA A 5 2.59 -12.82 -8.31
N GLN A 6 2.68 -13.28 -7.06
CA GLN A 6 1.83 -14.35 -6.53
C GLN A 6 0.49 -13.76 -6.10
N PRO A 7 -0.66 -14.34 -6.47
CA PRO A 7 -1.96 -13.88 -6.01
C PRO A 7 -2.10 -13.98 -4.49
N ALA A 8 -2.70 -12.97 -3.85
CA ALA A 8 -2.91 -12.91 -2.42
C ALA A 8 -4.30 -12.38 -2.06
N LEU A 9 -4.78 -12.70 -0.85
CA LEU A 9 -6.07 -12.27 -0.32
C LEU A 9 -5.88 -11.60 1.03
N LEU A 10 -6.53 -10.46 1.23
CA LEU A 10 -6.79 -9.86 2.53
C LEU A 10 -8.29 -10.02 2.83
N VAL A 11 -8.61 -10.69 3.92
CA VAL A 11 -10.00 -10.92 4.35
C VAL A 11 -10.22 -10.20 5.67
N LEU A 12 -11.22 -9.32 5.71
CA LEU A 12 -11.61 -8.59 6.92
C LEU A 12 -12.71 -9.35 7.68
N ALA A 13 -12.87 -9.01 8.96
CA ALA A 13 -13.80 -9.67 9.87
C ALA A 13 -15.28 -9.54 9.42
N ASP A 14 -15.63 -8.53 8.64
CA ASP A 14 -16.96 -8.31 8.07
C ASP A 14 -17.22 -9.16 6.80
N GLY A 15 -16.26 -10.00 6.40
CA GLY A 15 -16.33 -10.81 5.18
C GLY A 15 -15.86 -10.07 3.93
N THR A 16 -15.41 -8.82 4.04
CA THR A 16 -14.84 -8.09 2.90
C THR A 16 -13.55 -8.77 2.44
N VAL A 17 -13.46 -9.09 1.14
CA VAL A 17 -12.29 -9.75 0.55
C VAL A 17 -11.63 -8.83 -0.47
N TYR A 18 -10.34 -8.57 -0.27
CA TYR A 18 -9.49 -7.86 -1.19
C TYR A 18 -8.49 -8.81 -1.85
N ARG A 19 -8.49 -8.83 -3.18
CA ARG A 19 -7.56 -9.59 -4.01
C ARG A 19 -6.41 -8.72 -4.45
N GLY A 20 -5.18 -9.19 -4.28
CA GLY A 20 -3.99 -8.47 -4.68
C GLY A 20 -2.87 -9.41 -5.06
N TYR A 21 -1.65 -8.89 -5.02
CA TYR A 21 -0.43 -9.67 -5.18
C TYR A 21 0.34 -9.65 -3.87
N SER A 22 1.05 -10.73 -3.55
CA SER A 22 1.91 -10.79 -2.37
C SER A 22 3.34 -10.34 -2.66
N PHE A 23 4.02 -10.00 -1.56
CA PHE A 23 5.46 -9.85 -1.44
C PHE A 23 5.89 -10.43 -0.08
N GLY A 24 7.19 -10.62 0.14
CA GLY A 24 7.70 -11.26 1.36
C GLY A 24 7.37 -12.76 1.39
N ALA A 25 7.15 -13.30 2.59
CA ALA A 25 6.92 -14.73 2.77
C ALA A 25 5.58 -15.21 2.20
N SER A 26 5.56 -16.46 1.74
CA SER A 26 4.31 -17.14 1.39
C SER A 26 3.68 -17.75 2.63
N GLY A 27 2.37 -17.57 2.82
CA GLY A 27 1.67 -18.14 3.97
C GLY A 27 0.35 -17.45 4.25
N THR A 28 -0.31 -17.90 5.31
CA THR A 28 -1.50 -17.25 5.85
C THR A 28 -1.19 -16.72 7.24
N THR A 29 -1.56 -15.48 7.49
CA THR A 29 -1.41 -14.82 8.79
C THR A 29 -2.75 -14.24 9.22
N ILE A 30 -2.94 -14.12 10.53
CA ILE A 30 -4.12 -13.50 11.13
C ILE A 30 -3.61 -12.44 12.10
N GLY A 31 -4.20 -11.25 12.02
CA GLY A 31 -3.85 -10.14 12.89
C GLY A 31 -4.81 -8.98 12.73
N GLU A 32 -4.72 -8.04 13.66
CA GLU A 32 -5.45 -6.77 13.58
C GLU A 32 -4.84 -5.90 12.48
N VAL A 33 -5.66 -5.43 11.53
CA VAL A 33 -5.19 -4.49 10.50
C VAL A 33 -5.11 -3.09 11.10
N VAL A 34 -3.89 -2.55 11.16
CA VAL A 34 -3.62 -1.19 11.63
C VAL A 34 -3.01 -0.35 10.50
N PHE A 35 -2.96 0.97 10.67
CA PHE A 35 -2.26 1.86 9.75
C PHE A 35 -1.18 2.66 10.47
N ASN A 36 -0.06 2.88 9.81
CA ASN A 36 1.03 3.73 10.27
C ASN A 36 1.26 4.85 9.24
N THR A 37 1.28 6.09 9.73
CA THR A 37 1.43 7.31 8.91
C THR A 37 2.88 7.80 8.79
N GLY A 38 3.83 7.07 9.38
CA GLY A 38 5.26 7.30 9.24
C GLY A 38 5.67 7.16 7.78
N MET A 39 6.37 8.17 7.29
CA MET A 39 6.89 8.20 5.91
C MET A 39 8.27 7.56 5.78
N THR A 40 8.95 7.38 6.90
CA THR A 40 10.30 6.82 7.03
C THR A 40 10.32 5.87 8.23
N GLY A 41 11.40 5.11 8.37
CA GLY A 41 11.59 4.24 9.52
C GLY A 41 10.70 3.00 9.49
N TYR A 42 10.48 2.44 8.29
CA TYR A 42 9.64 1.24 8.17
C TYR A 42 10.25 0.02 8.84
N GLN A 43 11.58 -0.04 8.98
CA GLN A 43 12.23 -1.17 9.65
C GLN A 43 11.99 -1.12 11.17
N GLU A 44 12.06 0.06 11.75
CA GLU A 44 11.73 0.34 13.14
C GLU A 44 10.28 -0.09 13.42
N VAL A 45 9.34 0.28 12.54
CA VAL A 45 7.94 -0.16 12.64
C VAL A 45 7.79 -1.69 12.55
N LEU A 46 8.53 -2.35 11.66
CA LEU A 46 8.48 -3.82 11.54
C LEU A 46 9.01 -4.52 12.79
N THR A 47 9.97 -3.90 13.48
CA THR A 47 10.67 -4.48 14.64
C THR A 47 10.14 -4.00 15.99
N ASP A 48 9.28 -2.98 16.03
CA ASP A 48 8.67 -2.48 17.26
C ASP A 48 7.70 -3.52 17.89
N PRO A 49 7.94 -3.96 19.14
CA PRO A 49 7.09 -4.91 19.86
C PRO A 49 5.61 -4.49 19.97
N SER A 50 5.31 -3.19 19.85
CA SER A 50 3.96 -2.64 19.91
C SER A 50 3.05 -3.15 18.80
N TYR A 51 3.62 -3.61 17.68
CA TYR A 51 2.88 -4.18 16.55
C TYR A 51 2.69 -5.70 16.63
N CYS A 52 2.95 -6.31 17.78
CA CYS A 52 2.76 -7.75 17.97
C CYS A 52 1.31 -8.15 17.69
N GLY A 53 1.11 -9.11 16.77
CA GLY A 53 -0.23 -9.58 16.39
C GLY A 53 -0.93 -8.70 15.36
N GLN A 54 -0.26 -7.66 14.84
CA GLN A 54 -0.86 -6.70 13.91
C GLN A 54 -0.32 -6.85 12.49
N ILE A 55 -1.18 -6.57 11.51
CA ILE A 55 -0.84 -6.44 10.10
C ILE A 55 -0.78 -4.95 9.80
N VAL A 56 0.42 -4.45 9.57
CA VAL A 56 0.65 -3.00 9.44
C VAL A 56 0.44 -2.56 8.01
N THR A 57 -0.44 -1.57 7.83
CA THR A 57 -0.59 -0.82 6.59
C THR A 57 0.29 0.41 6.61
N PHE A 58 1.27 0.45 5.71
CA PHE A 58 2.10 1.62 5.48
C PHE A 58 1.40 2.56 4.52
N THR A 59 1.10 3.78 4.95
CA THR A 59 0.47 4.78 4.08
C THR A 59 1.43 5.39 3.08
N TYR A 60 2.75 5.33 3.35
CA TYR A 60 3.76 5.81 2.42
C TYR A 60 3.83 4.93 1.17
N PRO A 61 3.81 5.50 -0.05
CA PRO A 61 3.60 4.73 -1.26
C PRO A 61 4.77 3.83 -1.65
N GLU A 62 6.00 4.12 -1.21
CA GLU A 62 7.22 3.43 -1.66
C GLU A 62 8.04 2.90 -0.47
N LEU A 63 7.95 1.60 -0.20
CA LEU A 63 8.65 0.96 0.92
C LEU A 63 9.91 0.24 0.45
N GLY A 64 10.94 0.15 1.29
CA GLY A 64 12.15 -0.63 0.99
C GLY A 64 13.22 0.11 0.20
N ASN A 65 13.03 1.40 -0.10
CA ASN A 65 14.02 2.23 -0.82
C ASN A 65 15.37 2.33 -0.09
N THR A 66 15.36 2.34 1.25
CA THR A 66 16.57 2.37 2.09
C THR A 66 17.13 1.00 2.44
N GLY A 67 16.49 -0.09 1.97
CA GLY A 67 16.83 -1.46 2.35
C GLY A 67 16.59 -1.74 3.83
N VAL A 68 17.22 -2.77 4.36
CA VAL A 68 17.27 -3.03 5.81
C VAL A 68 18.72 -3.14 6.27
N ASN A 69 18.95 -2.86 7.55
CA ASN A 69 20.26 -2.97 8.18
C ASN A 69 20.13 -3.29 9.68
N PRO A 70 21.10 -3.95 10.32
CA PRO A 70 20.97 -4.34 11.73
C PRO A 70 20.89 -3.17 12.72
N GLU A 71 21.33 -1.97 12.37
CA GLU A 71 21.42 -0.81 13.27
C GLU A 71 20.05 -0.13 13.48
N ASP A 72 19.16 -0.20 12.49
CA ASP A 72 17.82 0.40 12.53
C ASP A 72 16.74 -0.59 13.04
N ALA A 73 17.16 -1.70 13.69
CA ALA A 73 16.23 -2.65 14.31
C ALA A 73 15.97 -2.28 15.79
N GLU A 74 14.71 -2.02 16.14
CA GLU A 74 14.29 -1.72 17.53
C GLU A 74 14.28 -2.97 18.43
N SER A 75 14.38 -4.16 17.84
CA SER A 75 14.43 -5.41 18.58
C SER A 75 15.13 -6.52 17.80
N SER A 76 15.31 -7.69 18.45
CA SER A 76 16.01 -8.83 17.86
C SER A 76 15.29 -9.47 16.66
N GLN A 77 14.01 -9.18 16.46
CA GLN A 77 13.20 -9.79 15.41
C GLN A 77 12.02 -8.89 15.03
N PRO A 78 11.48 -9.00 13.80
CA PRO A 78 10.26 -8.31 13.47
C PRO A 78 9.07 -8.87 14.26
N HIS A 79 8.21 -7.98 14.76
CA HIS A 79 7.06 -8.32 15.61
C HIS A 79 5.73 -8.28 14.86
N VAL A 80 5.70 -7.64 13.69
CA VAL A 80 4.51 -7.59 12.84
C VAL A 80 4.11 -8.98 12.34
N LYS A 81 2.81 -9.19 12.15
CA LYS A 81 2.26 -10.42 11.54
C LYS A 81 2.17 -10.37 10.03
N GLY A 82 2.20 -9.17 9.45
CA GLY A 82 2.16 -8.94 8.02
C GLY A 82 2.33 -7.48 7.67
N ALA A 83 2.60 -7.21 6.39
CA ALA A 83 2.77 -5.85 5.87
C ALA A 83 1.85 -5.59 4.68
N ILE A 84 1.21 -4.42 4.66
CA ILE A 84 0.42 -3.93 3.53
C ILE A 84 1.12 -2.68 3.02
N ALA A 85 1.54 -2.68 1.76
CA ALA A 85 2.31 -1.57 1.17
C ALA A 85 1.90 -1.33 -0.28
N ARG A 86 1.93 -0.08 -0.74
CA ARG A 86 1.53 0.25 -2.12
C ARG A 86 2.54 -0.25 -3.14
N ASN A 87 3.82 0.01 -2.90
CA ASN A 87 4.92 -0.42 -3.74
C ASN A 87 6.10 -0.85 -2.86
N ILE A 88 6.85 -1.85 -3.32
CA ILE A 88 8.05 -2.34 -2.66
C ILE A 88 9.23 -2.21 -3.61
N THR A 89 10.29 -1.58 -3.15
CA THR A 89 11.55 -1.45 -3.88
C THR A 89 12.39 -2.71 -3.70
N HIS A 90 12.59 -3.45 -4.78
CA HIS A 90 13.40 -4.68 -4.78
C HIS A 90 14.91 -4.42 -4.79
N ARG A 91 15.32 -3.23 -5.25
CA ARG A 91 16.73 -2.82 -5.32
C ARG A 91 16.90 -1.55 -4.48
N PRO A 92 17.22 -1.69 -3.18
CA PRO A 92 17.43 -0.53 -2.34
C PRO A 92 18.65 0.26 -2.80
N SER A 93 18.64 1.56 -2.54
CA SER A 93 19.73 2.48 -2.88
C SER A 93 20.10 3.32 -1.66
N ASN A 94 20.77 2.68 -0.71
CA ASN A 94 21.30 3.31 0.50
C ASN A 94 22.63 2.68 0.89
N TRP A 95 23.59 3.50 1.29
CA TRP A 95 24.93 3.06 1.69
C TRP A 95 24.92 2.18 2.96
N ARG A 96 23.90 2.31 3.82
CA ARG A 96 23.72 1.44 5.01
C ARG A 96 23.01 0.12 4.71
N SER A 97 22.41 -0.04 3.52
CA SER A 97 21.59 -1.20 3.18
C SER A 97 22.41 -2.49 3.12
N THR A 98 22.06 -3.49 3.92
CA THR A 98 22.68 -4.83 3.88
C THR A 98 21.82 -5.86 3.14
N GLN A 99 20.50 -5.67 3.10
CA GLN A 99 19.55 -6.58 2.47
C GLN A 99 18.32 -5.83 1.92
N SER A 100 17.61 -6.42 0.96
CA SER A 100 16.34 -5.87 0.46
C SER A 100 15.19 -6.15 1.43
N LEU A 101 14.21 -5.25 1.48
CA LEU A 101 13.04 -5.44 2.34
C LEU A 101 12.23 -6.72 2.02
N PRO A 102 11.96 -7.07 0.74
CA PRO A 102 11.31 -8.35 0.40
C PRO A 102 12.04 -9.58 0.96
N ASP A 103 13.37 -9.60 0.84
CA ASP A 103 14.17 -10.74 1.29
C ASP A 103 14.14 -10.83 2.83
N TYR A 104 14.21 -9.69 3.52
CA TYR A 104 14.09 -9.64 4.98
C TYR A 104 12.74 -10.19 5.46
N LEU A 105 11.64 -9.78 4.82
CA LEU A 105 10.32 -10.30 5.15
C LEU A 105 10.19 -11.80 4.86
N GLN A 106 10.85 -12.28 3.80
CA GLN A 106 10.90 -13.70 3.45
C GLN A 106 11.70 -14.52 4.48
N ASP A 107 12.84 -14.01 4.96
CA ASP A 107 13.69 -14.68 5.95
C ASP A 107 13.04 -14.77 7.33
N HIS A 108 12.10 -13.86 7.62
CA HIS A 108 11.36 -13.81 8.88
C HIS A 108 9.93 -14.36 8.80
N ASP A 109 9.57 -15.03 7.71
CA ASP A 109 8.24 -15.62 7.51
C ASP A 109 7.07 -14.61 7.61
N ILE A 110 7.30 -13.36 7.19
CA ILE A 110 6.30 -12.30 7.21
C ILE A 110 5.67 -12.12 5.82
N PRO A 111 4.37 -12.45 5.66
CA PRO A 111 3.67 -12.23 4.41
C PRO A 111 3.29 -10.76 4.24
N GLY A 112 3.33 -10.29 2.99
CA GLY A 112 2.84 -8.97 2.61
C GLY A 112 1.89 -9.01 1.43
N ILE A 113 1.04 -8.00 1.31
CA ILE A 113 0.10 -7.81 0.21
C ILE A 113 0.12 -6.37 -0.30
N TYR A 114 0.11 -6.19 -1.62
CA TYR A 114 0.08 -4.86 -2.22
C TYR A 114 -1.24 -4.12 -1.95
N MET A 115 -1.12 -2.84 -1.62
CA MET A 115 -2.16 -1.98 -1.07
C MET A 115 -3.11 -1.41 -2.14
N GLY A 116 -3.88 -2.27 -2.81
CA GLY A 116 -4.87 -1.82 -3.80
C GLY A 116 -6.25 -1.48 -3.28
N PHE A 117 -6.56 -1.90 -2.04
CA PHE A 117 -7.90 -1.78 -1.50
C PHE A 117 -8.23 -0.42 -0.88
N PHE A 118 -7.25 0.41 -0.56
CA PHE A 118 -7.51 1.72 0.06
C PHE A 118 -8.31 2.65 -0.84
N VAL A 119 -8.13 2.58 -2.15
CA VAL A 119 -8.99 3.30 -3.10
C VAL A 119 -10.45 2.85 -2.94
N LYS A 120 -10.69 1.55 -2.77
CA LYS A 120 -12.03 1.02 -2.54
C LYS A 120 -12.60 1.39 -1.18
N ALA A 121 -11.79 1.34 -0.12
CA ALA A 121 -12.18 1.79 1.20
C ALA A 121 -12.53 3.28 1.20
N ALA A 122 -11.73 4.12 0.53
CA ALA A 122 -11.96 5.56 0.40
C ALA A 122 -13.25 5.85 -0.39
N VAL A 123 -13.45 5.17 -1.52
CA VAL A 123 -14.69 5.26 -2.31
C VAL A 123 -15.92 4.91 -1.47
N GLU A 124 -15.85 3.81 -0.71
CA GLU A 124 -16.97 3.40 0.16
C GLU A 124 -17.24 4.42 1.27
N ALA A 125 -16.19 5.02 1.84
CA ALA A 125 -16.32 6.12 2.80
C ALA A 125 -16.99 7.36 2.18
N LEU A 126 -16.56 7.78 0.98
CA LEU A 126 -17.17 8.92 0.27
C LEU A 126 -18.64 8.66 -0.09
N ARG A 127 -19.01 7.42 -0.41
CA ARG A 127 -20.41 7.02 -0.64
C ARG A 127 -21.26 7.11 0.63
N ARG A 128 -20.69 6.69 1.77
CA ARG A 128 -21.37 6.76 3.08
C ARG A 128 -21.48 8.18 3.60
N PHE A 129 -20.53 9.05 3.25
CA PHE A 129 -20.49 10.44 3.71
C PHE A 129 -20.40 11.42 2.52
N PRO A 130 -21.50 11.65 1.78
CA PRO A 130 -21.51 12.54 0.61
C PRO A 130 -21.03 13.97 0.89
N ALA A 131 -21.19 14.45 2.14
CA ALA A 131 -20.70 15.76 2.55
C ALA A 131 -19.17 15.92 2.48
N VAL A 132 -18.42 14.82 2.49
CA VAL A 132 -16.96 14.81 2.28
C VAL A 132 -16.62 14.82 0.79
N ASN A 133 -17.58 14.48 -0.08
CA ASN A 133 -17.45 14.44 -1.54
C ASN A 133 -18.23 15.60 -2.18
N ALA A 134 -17.87 16.84 -1.85
CA ALA A 134 -18.56 18.03 -2.31
C ALA A 134 -17.58 19.16 -2.65
N SER A 135 -18.03 20.11 -3.46
CA SER A 135 -17.34 21.35 -3.76
C SER A 135 -18.19 22.55 -3.34
N ILE A 136 -17.54 23.69 -3.09
CA ILE A 136 -18.21 24.98 -2.89
C ILE A 136 -18.26 25.70 -4.25
N ASP A 137 -19.46 26.09 -4.68
CA ASP A 137 -19.68 26.93 -5.86
C ASP A 137 -20.46 28.18 -5.44
N ASN A 138 -19.76 29.31 -5.36
CA ASN A 138 -20.25 30.54 -4.75
C ASN A 138 -20.76 30.31 -3.32
N ASP A 139 -22.07 30.45 -3.08
CA ASP A 139 -22.72 30.25 -1.78
C ASP A 139 -23.38 28.86 -1.66
N ASP A 140 -23.25 28.00 -2.68
CA ASP A 140 -23.86 26.68 -2.71
C ASP A 140 -22.85 25.55 -2.46
N ILE A 141 -23.30 24.50 -1.77
CA ILE A 141 -22.56 23.24 -1.65
C ILE A 141 -23.06 22.27 -2.73
N VAL A 142 -22.16 21.88 -3.63
CA VAL A 142 -22.44 20.93 -4.71
C VAL A 142 -21.90 19.56 -4.32
N TYR A 143 -22.79 18.61 -4.09
CA TYR A 143 -22.43 17.22 -3.79
C TYR A 143 -22.16 16.45 -5.08
N HIS A 144 -21.10 15.64 -5.11
CA HIS A 144 -20.74 14.83 -6.27
C HIS A 144 -21.31 13.41 -6.18
N GLY A 145 -21.97 12.96 -7.25
CA GLY A 145 -22.52 11.61 -7.38
C GLY A 145 -21.50 10.53 -7.78
N TYR A 146 -20.27 10.92 -8.11
CA TYR A 146 -19.16 10.04 -8.50
C TYR A 146 -18.05 10.10 -7.43
N GLN A 147 -17.25 9.04 -7.31
CA GLN A 147 -16.11 9.00 -6.38
C GLN A 147 -14.80 8.93 -7.16
N ASP A 148 -14.24 10.11 -7.42
CA ASP A 148 -12.94 10.24 -8.05
C ASP A 148 -11.84 10.22 -7.00
N ILE A 149 -10.83 9.37 -7.19
CA ILE A 149 -9.71 9.24 -6.24
C ILE A 149 -8.40 9.51 -6.96
N SER A 150 -7.66 10.49 -6.46
CA SER A 150 -6.28 10.75 -6.86
C SER A 150 -5.33 9.77 -6.18
N VAL A 151 -4.47 9.11 -6.94
CA VAL A 151 -3.47 8.18 -6.39
C VAL A 151 -2.10 8.61 -6.86
N ALA A 152 -1.18 8.87 -5.92
CA ALA A 152 0.20 9.19 -6.25
C ALA A 152 0.92 7.94 -6.78
N VAL A 153 1.62 8.09 -7.90
CA VAL A 153 2.39 7.03 -8.56
C VAL A 153 3.81 7.53 -8.79
N SER A 154 4.77 6.78 -8.25
CA SER A 154 6.20 7.02 -8.46
C SER A 154 6.60 6.55 -9.85
N THR A 155 7.31 7.40 -10.61
CA THR A 155 7.81 7.09 -11.96
C THR A 155 9.25 7.54 -12.08
N GLU A 156 9.98 7.04 -13.07
CA GLU A 156 11.37 7.44 -13.32
C GLU A 156 11.53 8.95 -13.60
N LYS A 157 10.47 9.61 -14.07
CA LYS A 157 10.45 11.06 -14.35
C LYS A 157 9.97 11.91 -13.17
N GLY A 158 9.63 11.28 -12.04
CA GLY A 158 9.11 11.93 -10.84
C GLY A 158 7.72 11.43 -10.43
N LEU A 159 7.14 12.10 -9.43
CA LEU A 159 5.82 11.77 -8.89
C LEU A 159 4.71 12.30 -9.80
N VAL A 160 3.80 11.43 -10.22
CA VAL A 160 2.56 11.83 -10.91
C VAL A 160 1.35 11.47 -10.06
N VAL A 161 0.29 12.26 -10.14
CA VAL A 161 -0.93 12.04 -9.34
C VAL A 161 -2.13 11.93 -10.29
N PRO A 162 -2.33 10.79 -10.96
CA PRO A 162 -3.50 10.54 -11.78
C PRO A 162 -4.79 10.48 -10.95
N VAL A 163 -5.89 10.88 -11.58
CA VAL A 163 -7.24 10.74 -11.03
C VAL A 163 -7.88 9.47 -11.58
N ILE A 164 -8.24 8.54 -10.69
CA ILE A 164 -9.08 7.39 -11.01
C ILE A 164 -10.53 7.88 -11.03
N ARG A 165 -11.09 8.04 -12.22
CA ARG A 165 -12.46 8.53 -12.41
C ARG A 165 -13.49 7.44 -12.14
N ASN A 166 -14.61 7.80 -11.50
CA ASN A 166 -15.72 6.90 -11.19
C ASN A 166 -15.27 5.60 -10.51
N ALA A 167 -14.39 5.71 -9.51
CA ALA A 167 -13.74 4.56 -8.88
C ALA A 167 -14.73 3.62 -8.16
N GLU A 168 -15.96 4.08 -7.90
CA GLU A 168 -17.07 3.25 -7.44
C GLU A 168 -17.45 2.14 -8.41
N ASN A 169 -17.30 2.36 -9.72
CA ASN A 169 -17.70 1.41 -10.76
C ASN A 169 -16.60 0.39 -11.10
N LEU A 170 -15.36 0.62 -10.66
CA LEU A 170 -14.25 -0.27 -10.95
C LEU A 170 -14.27 -1.50 -10.02
N SER A 171 -13.80 -2.66 -10.46
CA SER A 171 -13.45 -3.72 -9.52
C SER A 171 -12.12 -3.38 -8.82
N LEU A 172 -11.76 -4.10 -7.76
CA LEU A 172 -10.43 -3.93 -7.14
C LEU A 172 -9.29 -4.19 -8.15
N ALA A 173 -9.44 -5.21 -8.98
CA ALA A 173 -8.50 -5.48 -10.07
C ALA A 173 -8.51 -4.33 -11.09
N GLY A 174 -9.68 -3.78 -11.43
CA GLY A 174 -9.81 -2.63 -12.32
C GLY A 174 -9.12 -1.36 -11.77
N VAL A 175 -9.19 -1.12 -10.47
CA VAL A 175 -8.44 -0.05 -9.80
C VAL A 175 -6.94 -0.28 -9.94
N GLU A 176 -6.44 -1.48 -9.62
CA GLU A 176 -5.01 -1.80 -9.73
C GLU A 176 -4.50 -1.71 -11.17
N ASP A 177 -5.28 -2.20 -12.13
CA ASP A 177 -4.97 -2.13 -13.55
C ASP A 177 -4.90 -0.68 -14.02
N THR A 178 -5.82 0.17 -13.57
CA THR A 178 -5.85 1.60 -13.87
C THR A 178 -4.63 2.32 -13.32
N ILE A 179 -4.26 2.08 -12.05
CA ILE A 179 -3.08 2.73 -11.45
C ILE A 179 -1.80 2.25 -12.16
N ARG A 180 -1.70 0.96 -12.46
CA ARG A 180 -0.56 0.40 -13.19
C ARG A 180 -0.45 1.00 -14.59
N ASP A 181 -1.57 1.18 -15.29
CA ASP A 181 -1.59 1.79 -16.61
C ASP A 181 -1.14 3.25 -16.56
N PHE A 182 -1.57 4.03 -15.55
CA PHE A 182 -1.06 5.39 -15.34
C PHE A 182 0.45 5.42 -15.11
N GLY A 183 1.00 4.50 -14.30
CA GLY A 183 2.43 4.37 -14.10
C GLY A 183 3.19 4.11 -15.41
N LYS A 184 2.67 3.23 -16.26
CA LYS A 184 3.25 2.94 -17.59
C LYS A 184 3.18 4.13 -18.53
N ARG A 185 2.04 4.82 -18.60
CA ARG A 185 1.85 6.00 -19.47
C ARG A 185 2.78 7.14 -19.08
N ALA A 186 2.89 7.41 -17.79
CA ALA A 186 3.80 8.42 -17.25
C ALA A 186 5.28 8.12 -17.56
N GLN A 187 5.69 6.84 -17.55
CA GLN A 187 7.02 6.45 -18.04
C GLN A 187 7.21 6.78 -19.54
N THR A 188 6.20 6.51 -20.38
CA THR A 188 6.24 6.83 -21.82
C THR A 188 6.12 8.32 -22.15
N GLY A 189 5.84 9.19 -21.17
CA GLY A 189 5.73 10.65 -21.38
C GLY A 189 4.46 11.08 -22.12
N LYS A 190 3.38 10.32 -22.00
CA LYS A 190 2.05 10.65 -22.54
C LYS A 190 1.01 10.74 -21.43
#